data_AF-A0A0Q5XEE8-F1
#
_entry.id   AF-A0A0Q5XEE8-F1
#
_cell.length_a   1.000
_cell.length_b   1.000
_cell.length_c   1.000
_cell.angle_alpha   90.00
_cell.angle_beta   90.00
_cell.angle_gamma   90.00
#
_symmetry.space_group_name_H-M   'P 1'
#
loop_
_entity.id
_entity.type
_entity.pdbx_description
1 polymer ?
#
loop_
_entity_poly.entity_id
_entity_poly.type
_entity_poly.pdbx_seq_one_letter_code
_entity_poly.pdbx_strand_id
1 'polypeptide(L)'
;MVNGLLEALDGAQGRDGVVVVAATNSPEMIDDALLRPGRLERHYVIPLPDASSRTGIFRYHLREDLVSAPLDYVVGKSDGWTGADIERCVRDARRLARRKRRSMEIADLVLSMPARLKVAADFLRSVAVHELGHAIVGVLVDADKLISVTIEDSVDPRTSKASLGYARFREGPISRKTSTYFEDKIAVLMAGMAAERVVFGDHSNGAAGHQTADLIRRPIWPP
;
A
#
# COMPACT_ATOMS: atom_id res chain seq x y z
N MET A 1 -12.87 -25.21 21.91
CA MET A 1 -12.87 -23.72 22.01
C MET A 1 -13.72 -23.06 20.92
N VAL A 2 -13.61 -23.45 19.64
CA VAL A 2 -14.43 -22.86 18.55
C VAL A 2 -15.94 -23.08 18.76
N ASN A 3 -16.37 -24.29 19.13
CA ASN A 3 -17.80 -24.57 19.34
C ASN A 3 -18.43 -23.72 20.46
N GLY A 4 -17.70 -23.43 21.54
CA GLY A 4 -18.21 -22.59 22.62
C GLY A 4 -18.38 -21.11 22.20
N LEU A 5 -17.55 -20.63 21.27
CA LEU A 5 -17.74 -19.30 20.67
C LEU A 5 -18.96 -19.29 19.74
N LEU A 6 -19.18 -20.35 18.96
CA LEU A 6 -20.36 -20.49 18.10
C LEU A 6 -21.66 -20.47 18.91
N GLU A 7 -21.72 -21.25 20.00
CA GLU A 7 -22.88 -21.24 20.91
C GLU A 7 -23.12 -19.85 21.53
N ALA A 8 -22.04 -19.14 21.89
CA ALA A 8 -22.16 -17.78 22.42
C ALA A 8 -22.66 -16.78 21.37
N LEU A 9 -22.23 -16.90 20.11
CA LEU A 9 -22.69 -16.06 19.00
C LEU A 9 -24.16 -16.33 18.66
N ASP A 10 -24.54 -17.60 18.56
CA ASP A 10 -25.92 -18.02 18.30
C ASP A 10 -26.85 -17.56 19.45
N GLY A 11 -26.38 -17.61 20.70
CA GLY A 11 -27.09 -17.08 21.87
C GLY A 11 -27.17 -15.55 21.94
N ALA A 12 -26.23 -14.83 21.32
CA ALA A 12 -26.23 -13.37 21.26
C ALA A 12 -27.21 -12.83 20.21
N GLN A 13 -27.42 -13.54 19.10
CA GLN A 13 -28.42 -13.18 18.08
C GLN A 13 -29.85 -13.12 18.63
N GLY A 14 -30.17 -13.98 19.60
CA GLY A 14 -31.48 -14.00 20.25
C GLY A 14 -31.69 -12.88 21.28
N ARG A 15 -30.71 -11.98 21.47
CA ARG A 15 -30.79 -10.88 22.45
C ARG A 15 -30.86 -9.54 21.75
N ASP A 16 -32.01 -8.88 21.90
CA ASP A 16 -32.18 -7.52 21.39
C ASP A 16 -31.15 -6.55 22.01
N GLY A 17 -30.56 -5.73 21.15
CA GLY A 17 -29.59 -4.70 21.54
C GLY A 17 -28.13 -5.17 21.68
N VAL A 18 -27.82 -6.43 21.38
CA VAL A 18 -26.43 -6.93 21.38
C VAL A 18 -25.85 -6.88 19.98
N VAL A 19 -24.69 -6.23 19.82
CA VAL A 19 -23.91 -6.23 18.57
C VAL A 19 -22.54 -6.81 18.85
N VAL A 20 -22.15 -7.81 18.06
CA VAL A 20 -20.83 -8.44 18.15
C VAL A 20 -19.93 -7.91 17.03
N VAL A 21 -18.76 -7.41 17.40
CA VAL A 21 -17.73 -6.93 16.46
C VAL A 21 -16.45 -7.70 16.69
N ALA A 22 -15.81 -8.15 15.61
CA ALA A 22 -14.53 -8.83 15.61
C ALA A 22 -13.56 -8.14 14.65
N ALA A 23 -12.26 -8.26 14.89
CA ALA A 23 -11.20 -7.74 14.03
C ALA A 23 -10.14 -8.83 13.81
N THR A 24 -9.62 -8.92 12.59
CA THR A 24 -8.59 -9.88 12.19
C THR A 24 -7.68 -9.28 11.13
N ASN A 25 -6.41 -9.68 11.12
CA ASN A 25 -5.47 -9.38 10.05
C ASN A 25 -5.32 -10.56 9.06
N SER A 26 -5.97 -11.69 9.35
CA SER A 26 -5.90 -12.94 8.58
C SER A 26 -7.30 -13.48 8.36
N PRO A 27 -8.12 -12.84 7.51
CA PRO A 27 -9.48 -13.29 7.22
C PRO A 27 -9.53 -14.72 6.64
N GLU A 28 -8.50 -15.12 5.89
CA GLU A 28 -8.34 -16.45 5.31
C GLU A 28 -8.16 -17.58 6.33
N MET A 29 -7.78 -17.23 7.56
CA MET A 29 -7.59 -18.18 8.66
C MET A 29 -8.84 -18.37 9.51
N ILE A 30 -9.93 -17.65 9.20
CA ILE A 30 -11.17 -17.76 9.95
C ILE A 30 -11.96 -18.98 9.46
N ASP A 31 -12.46 -19.77 10.41
CA ASP A 31 -13.37 -20.88 10.12
C ASP A 31 -14.66 -20.37 9.43
N ASP A 32 -14.98 -20.92 8.27
CA ASP A 32 -16.19 -20.61 7.50
C ASP A 32 -17.48 -20.70 8.33
N ALA A 33 -17.51 -21.54 9.37
CA ALA A 33 -18.64 -21.64 10.29
C ALA A 33 -18.95 -20.32 11.01
N LEU A 34 -17.94 -19.47 11.29
CA LEU A 34 -18.12 -18.16 11.92
C LEU A 34 -18.65 -17.11 10.94
N LEU A 35 -18.41 -17.28 9.64
CA LEU A 35 -18.74 -16.33 8.59
C LEU A 35 -20.17 -16.50 8.04
N ARG A 36 -20.88 -17.55 8.47
CA ARG A 36 -22.25 -17.84 8.01
C ARG A 36 -23.26 -16.77 8.45
N PRO A 37 -24.38 -16.63 7.72
CA PRO A 37 -25.47 -15.72 8.07
C PRO A 37 -25.91 -15.89 9.53
N GLY A 38 -26.20 -14.78 10.22
CA GLY A 38 -26.53 -14.77 11.64
C GLY A 38 -25.34 -14.88 12.60
N ARG A 39 -24.09 -14.87 12.12
CA ARG A 39 -22.89 -14.82 12.98
C ARG A 39 -22.06 -13.59 12.65
N LEU A 40 -20.82 -13.76 12.20
CA LEU A 40 -20.00 -12.68 11.68
C LEU A 40 -20.31 -12.53 10.19
N GLU A 41 -21.53 -12.16 9.84
CA GLU A 41 -21.99 -12.13 8.44
C GLU A 41 -21.52 -10.87 7.68
N ARG A 42 -21.32 -9.75 8.37
CA ARG A 42 -20.93 -8.46 7.77
C ARG A 42 -19.43 -8.27 7.89
N HIS A 43 -18.75 -8.19 6.76
CA HIS A 43 -17.30 -7.94 6.71
C HIS A 43 -17.00 -6.58 6.12
N TYR A 44 -16.13 -5.84 6.81
CA TYR A 44 -15.65 -4.55 6.37
C TYR A 44 -14.14 -4.58 6.29
N VAL A 45 -13.61 -4.42 5.07
CA VAL A 45 -12.17 -4.31 4.86
C VAL A 45 -11.75 -2.87 5.15
N ILE A 46 -10.86 -2.71 6.13
CA ILE A 46 -10.26 -1.41 6.46
C ILE A 46 -8.88 -1.37 5.80
N PRO A 47 -8.69 -0.62 4.69
CA PRO A 47 -7.39 -0.52 4.06
C PRO A 47 -6.43 0.33 4.89
N LEU A 48 -5.14 0.30 4.54
CA LEU A 48 -4.18 1.25 5.06
C LEU A 48 -4.61 2.70 4.74
N PRO A 49 -4.37 3.66 5.64
CA PRO A 49 -4.82 5.03 5.46
C PRO A 49 -4.05 5.72 4.31
N ASP A 50 -4.78 6.44 3.47
CA ASP A 50 -4.23 7.33 2.47
C ASP A 50 -3.63 8.60 3.10
N ALA A 51 -2.98 9.46 2.30
CA ALA A 51 -2.33 10.67 2.81
C ALA A 51 -3.30 11.61 3.58
N SER A 52 -4.54 11.75 3.10
CA SER A 52 -5.55 12.60 3.75
C SER A 52 -5.96 12.01 5.10
N SER A 53 -6.24 10.71 5.14
CA SER A 53 -6.57 9.96 6.35
C SER A 53 -5.42 10.00 7.36
N ARG A 54 -4.17 9.81 6.91
CA ARG A 54 -2.98 9.95 7.77
C ARG A 54 -2.87 11.35 8.36
N THR A 55 -3.16 12.40 7.58
CA THR A 55 -3.21 13.78 8.09
C THR A 55 -4.21 13.90 9.23
N GLY A 56 -5.43 13.37 9.06
CA GLY A 56 -6.45 13.33 10.10
C GLY A 56 -6.00 12.57 11.35
N ILE A 57 -5.39 11.40 11.17
CA ILE A 57 -4.87 10.58 12.29
C ILE A 57 -3.75 11.32 13.03
N PHE A 58 -2.81 11.96 12.33
CA PHE A 58 -1.80 12.80 12.97
C PHE A 58 -2.45 13.91 13.80
N ARG A 59 -3.41 14.65 13.23
CA ARG A 59 -4.12 15.72 13.95
C ARG A 59 -4.81 15.19 15.21
N TYR A 60 -5.46 14.03 15.13
CA TYR A 60 -6.10 13.39 16.27
C TYR A 60 -5.11 13.08 17.41
N HIS A 61 -3.94 12.51 17.10
CA HIS A 61 -2.95 12.15 18.13
C HIS A 61 -2.13 13.34 18.64
N LEU A 62 -1.95 14.36 17.81
CA LEU A 62 -1.26 15.61 18.16
C LEU A 62 -2.08 16.45 19.14
N ARG A 63 -3.42 16.43 19.05
CA ARG A 63 -4.32 17.23 19.89
C ARG A 63 -3.96 18.72 19.84
N GLU A 64 -3.46 19.28 20.94
CA GLU A 64 -3.04 20.68 21.05
C GLU A 64 -1.58 20.91 20.64
N ASP A 65 -0.78 19.85 20.51
CA ASP A 65 0.57 19.96 19.96
C ASP A 65 0.48 20.29 18.47
N LEU A 66 1.23 21.29 17.99
CA LEU A 66 1.38 21.56 16.55
C LEU A 66 0.07 21.81 15.77
N VAL A 67 -0.97 22.36 16.40
CA VAL A 67 -2.32 22.58 15.80
C VAL A 67 -2.27 23.29 14.44
N SER A 68 -1.47 24.35 14.32
CA SER A 68 -1.32 25.14 13.08
C SER A 68 -0.13 24.72 12.22
N ALA A 69 0.63 23.72 12.64
CA ALA A 69 1.87 23.36 11.95
C ALA A 69 1.57 22.59 10.65
N PRO A 70 2.29 22.85 9.55
CA PRO A 70 2.13 22.10 8.31
C PRO A 70 2.67 20.67 8.48
N LEU A 71 1.84 19.67 8.14
CA LEU A 71 2.18 18.26 8.31
C LEU A 71 2.55 17.56 6.99
N ASP A 72 2.54 18.27 5.86
CA ASP A 72 2.72 17.69 4.53
C ASP A 72 4.01 16.88 4.39
N TYR A 73 5.10 17.40 4.96
CA TYR A 73 6.38 16.70 4.97
C TYR A 73 6.32 15.39 5.76
N VAL A 74 5.74 15.42 6.95
CA VAL A 74 5.61 14.25 7.85
C VAL A 74 4.69 13.20 7.20
N VAL A 75 3.56 13.63 6.64
CA VAL A 75 2.58 12.76 5.97
C VAL A 75 3.14 12.14 4.69
N GLY A 76 3.95 12.90 3.94
CA GLY A 76 4.65 12.41 2.75
C GLY A 76 5.73 11.37 3.05
N LYS A 77 6.28 11.39 4.27
CA LYS A 77 7.27 10.39 4.73
C LYS A 77 6.65 9.22 5.49
N SER A 78 5.38 9.28 5.85
CA SER A 78 4.65 8.24 6.57
C SER A 78 3.86 7.29 5.65
N ASP A 79 4.33 7.07 4.42
CA ASP A 79 3.61 6.20 3.49
C ASP A 79 3.63 4.73 3.94
N GLY A 80 2.48 4.06 3.82
CA GLY A 80 2.28 2.71 4.33
C GLY A 80 2.10 2.59 5.85
N TRP A 81 2.05 3.70 6.58
CA TRP A 81 1.86 3.67 8.04
C TRP A 81 0.43 3.35 8.44
N THR A 82 0.29 2.52 9.49
CA THR A 82 -0.98 2.31 10.19
C THR A 82 -1.28 3.46 11.17
N GLY A 83 -2.50 3.51 11.70
CA GLY A 83 -2.82 4.44 12.78
C GLY A 83 -1.94 4.25 14.02
N ALA A 84 -1.60 3.00 14.35
CA ALA A 84 -0.70 2.67 15.46
C ALA A 84 0.74 3.16 15.24
N ASP A 85 1.24 3.14 14.00
CA ASP A 85 2.55 3.69 13.67
C ASP A 85 2.60 5.21 13.88
N ILE A 86 1.54 5.90 13.47
CA ILE A 86 1.38 7.35 13.65
C ILE A 86 1.31 7.69 15.15
N GLU A 87 0.47 6.98 15.91
CA GLU A 87 0.36 7.16 17.36
C GLU A 87 1.72 7.00 18.04
N ARG A 88 2.45 5.92 17.71
CA ARG A 88 3.78 5.65 18.27
C ARG A 88 4.74 6.80 17.97
N CYS A 89 4.79 7.27 16.72
CA CYS A 89 5.66 8.38 16.32
C CYS A 89 5.34 9.67 17.10
N VAL A 90 4.06 10.02 17.24
CA VAL A 90 3.64 11.21 18.01
C VAL A 90 4.00 11.06 19.49
N ARG A 91 3.79 9.87 20.07
CA ARG A 91 4.16 9.56 21.46
C ARG A 91 5.66 9.72 21.70
N ASP A 92 6.49 9.24 20.78
CA ASP A 92 7.95 9.30 20.87
C ASP A 92 8.46 10.74 20.68
N ALA A 93 7.89 11.49 19.74
CA ALA A 93 8.15 12.91 19.56
C ALA A 93 7.83 13.71 20.83
N ARG A 94 6.69 13.42 21.47
CA ARG A 94 6.30 14.09 22.71
C ARG A 94 7.26 13.76 23.84
N ARG A 95 7.74 12.53 23.90
CA ARG A 95 8.75 12.09 24.87
C ARG A 95 10.09 12.78 24.64
N LEU A 96 10.48 13.01 23.38
CA LEU A 96 11.70 13.75 23.02
C LEU A 96 11.62 15.22 23.43
N ALA A 97 10.52 15.91 23.11
CA ALA A 97 10.30 17.30 23.47
C ALA A 97 10.33 17.50 25.00
N ARG A 98 9.64 16.63 25.75
CA ARG A 98 9.67 16.63 27.23
C ARG A 98 11.06 16.46 27.80
N ARG A 99 11.88 15.56 27.24
CA ARG A 99 13.29 15.39 27.69
C ARG A 99 14.11 16.67 27.49
N LYS A 100 13.81 17.45 26.45
CA LYS A 100 14.44 18.76 26.18
C LYS A 100 13.80 19.93 26.95
N ARG A 101 12.77 19.67 27.78
CA ARG A 101 12.03 20.68 28.55
C ARG A 101 11.48 21.83 27.69
N ARG A 102 11.01 21.51 26.48
CA ARG A 102 10.35 22.45 25.57
C ARG A 102 9.08 21.87 24.98
N SER A 103 8.28 22.72 24.35
CA SER A 103 7.13 22.30 23.55
C SER A 103 7.58 21.45 22.35
N MET A 104 6.66 20.63 21.84
CA MET A 104 6.91 19.79 20.66
C MET A 104 7.09 20.67 19.42
N GLU A 105 8.05 20.30 18.59
CA GLU A 105 8.31 20.89 17.28
C GLU A 105 8.14 19.82 16.19
N ILE A 106 7.89 20.22 14.94
CA ILE A 106 7.85 19.29 13.80
C ILE A 106 9.13 18.45 13.72
N ALA A 107 10.28 19.03 14.08
CA ALA A 107 11.56 18.33 14.11
C ALA A 107 11.54 17.08 15.01
N ASP A 108 10.76 17.08 16.11
CA ASP A 108 10.67 15.91 16.99
C ASP A 108 9.89 14.76 16.35
N LEU A 109 8.88 15.07 15.51
CA LEU A 109 8.19 14.07 14.71
C LEU A 109 9.15 13.44 13.71
N VAL A 110 9.89 14.27 12.96
CA VAL A 110 10.86 13.80 11.96
C VAL A 110 11.94 12.93 12.59
N LEU A 111 12.47 13.31 13.76
CA LEU A 111 13.46 12.53 14.51
C LEU A 111 12.91 11.22 15.09
N SER A 112 11.58 11.15 15.28
CA SER A 112 10.90 9.96 15.81
C SER A 112 10.41 9.03 14.71
N MET A 113 10.60 9.40 13.45
CA MET A 113 10.35 8.51 12.33
C MET A 113 11.44 7.42 12.24
N PRO A 114 11.09 6.19 11.83
CA PRO A 114 12.07 5.18 11.45
C PRO A 114 13.04 5.72 10.39
N ALA A 115 14.32 5.34 10.53
CA ALA A 115 15.30 5.64 9.50
C ALA A 115 14.91 4.94 8.19
N ARG A 116 14.84 5.71 7.10
CA ARG A 116 14.65 5.15 5.76
C ARG A 116 16.00 4.82 5.16
N LEU A 117 16.12 3.64 4.57
CA LEU A 117 17.32 3.27 3.83
C LEU A 117 17.27 3.95 2.47
N LYS A 118 18.30 4.74 2.16
CA LYS A 118 18.44 5.33 0.82
C LYS A 118 18.75 4.22 -0.17
N VAL A 119 18.06 4.27 -1.30
CA VAL A 119 18.34 3.38 -2.42
C VAL A 119 19.58 3.89 -3.16
N ALA A 120 20.46 2.98 -3.58
CA ALA A 120 21.65 3.33 -4.36
C ALA A 120 21.25 3.99 -5.69
N ALA A 121 22.00 5.02 -6.12
CA ALA A 121 21.67 5.79 -7.32
C ALA A 121 21.58 4.93 -8.59
N ASP A 122 22.49 3.97 -8.75
CA ASP A 122 22.49 3.05 -9.89
C ASP A 122 21.24 2.17 -9.91
N PHE A 123 20.77 1.75 -8.73
CA PHE A 123 19.55 0.97 -8.64
C PHE A 123 18.30 1.83 -8.91
N LEU A 124 18.27 3.07 -8.42
CA LEU A 124 17.21 4.03 -8.79
C LEU A 124 17.17 4.30 -10.29
N ARG A 125 18.34 4.39 -10.94
CA ARG A 125 18.42 4.53 -12.39
C ARG A 125 17.82 3.31 -13.11
N SER A 126 18.10 2.10 -12.62
CA SER A 126 17.50 0.87 -13.16
C SER A 126 15.98 0.88 -13.05
N VAL A 127 15.44 1.19 -11.86
CA VAL A 127 14.00 1.29 -11.63
C VAL A 127 13.37 2.37 -12.51
N ALA A 128 14.03 3.53 -12.66
CA ALA A 128 13.53 4.60 -13.52
C ALA A 128 13.40 4.16 -14.98
N VAL A 129 14.40 3.48 -15.51
CA VAL A 129 14.37 2.94 -16.88
C VAL A 129 13.25 1.91 -17.04
N HIS A 130 13.08 1.03 -16.05
CA HIS A 130 12.01 0.03 -16.03
C HIS A 130 10.62 0.68 -16.13
N GLU A 131 10.31 1.60 -15.22
CA GLU A 131 9.00 2.26 -15.18
C GLU A 131 8.74 3.13 -16.42
N LEU A 132 9.79 3.74 -16.98
CA LEU A 132 9.70 4.47 -18.24
C LEU A 132 9.39 3.53 -19.41
N GLY A 133 9.88 2.29 -19.40
CA GLY A 133 9.53 1.28 -20.39
C GLY A 133 8.01 1.09 -20.47
N HIS A 134 7.38 0.79 -19.33
CA HIS A 134 5.92 0.68 -19.24
C HIS A 134 5.22 1.96 -19.70
N ALA A 135 5.66 3.12 -19.22
CA ALA A 135 5.04 4.39 -19.54
C ALA A 135 5.09 4.72 -21.04
N ILE A 136 6.25 4.56 -21.68
CA ILE A 136 6.46 4.86 -23.09
C ILE A 136 5.60 3.94 -23.95
N VAL A 137 5.70 2.63 -23.75
CA VAL A 137 4.91 1.67 -24.54
C VAL A 137 3.42 1.85 -24.27
N GLY A 138 3.03 2.06 -23.01
CA GLY A 138 1.64 2.29 -22.63
C GLY A 138 1.02 3.52 -23.29
N VAL A 139 1.78 4.62 -23.41
CA VAL A 139 1.33 5.82 -24.14
C VAL A 139 1.27 5.58 -25.65
N LEU A 140 2.16 4.76 -26.21
CA LEU A 140 2.19 4.47 -27.66
C LEU A 140 1.05 3.55 -28.10
N VAL A 141 0.75 2.50 -27.32
CA VAL A 141 -0.36 1.58 -27.64
C VAL A 141 -1.72 2.17 -27.28
N ASP A 142 -1.78 3.07 -26.30
CA ASP A 142 -2.98 3.76 -25.82
C ASP A 142 -4.15 2.82 -25.44
N ALA A 143 -3.83 1.58 -25.04
CA ALA A 143 -4.81 0.60 -24.57
C ALA A 143 -5.45 1.02 -23.24
N ASP A 144 -4.66 1.67 -22.37
CA ASP A 144 -5.10 2.30 -21.13
C ASP A 144 -4.46 3.68 -20.97
N LYS A 145 -5.17 4.59 -20.30
CA LYS A 145 -4.62 5.92 -20.02
C LYS A 145 -3.61 5.88 -18.88
N LEU A 146 -2.36 6.27 -19.15
CA LEU A 146 -1.35 6.51 -18.12
C LEU A 146 -1.79 7.65 -17.19
N ILE A 147 -1.74 7.41 -15.88
CA ILE A 147 -2.11 8.38 -14.84
C ILE A 147 -0.88 8.99 -14.17
N SER A 148 0.07 8.14 -13.78
CA SER A 148 1.27 8.57 -13.07
C SER A 148 2.36 7.52 -13.14
N VAL A 149 3.61 7.97 -13.09
CA VAL A 149 4.79 7.12 -12.88
C VAL A 149 5.46 7.59 -11.60
N THR A 150 5.72 6.66 -10.69
CA THR A 150 6.28 6.98 -9.36
C THR A 150 7.50 6.11 -9.10
N ILE A 151 8.52 6.70 -8.47
CA ILE A 151 9.73 6.01 -8.00
C ILE A 151 10.02 6.47 -6.57
N GLU A 152 10.34 5.53 -5.69
CA GLU A 152 10.72 5.80 -4.30
C GLU A 152 12.24 5.78 -4.14
N ASP A 153 12.79 6.89 -3.66
CA ASP A 153 14.23 7.06 -3.41
C ASP A 153 14.72 6.41 -2.10
N SER A 154 13.78 5.90 -1.30
CA SER A 154 14.03 5.43 0.05
C SER A 154 12.98 4.42 0.50
N VAL A 155 13.40 3.41 1.25
CA VAL A 155 12.52 2.34 1.77
C VAL A 155 12.47 2.34 3.28
N ASP A 156 11.29 2.04 3.83
CA ASP A 156 11.17 1.65 5.23
C ASP A 156 11.55 0.17 5.34
N PRO A 157 12.63 -0.19 6.05
CA PRO A 157 13.10 -1.58 6.15
C PRO A 157 12.09 -2.52 6.81
N ARG A 158 11.07 -1.97 7.49
CA ARG A 158 10.01 -2.76 8.14
C ARG A 158 8.90 -3.12 7.16
N THR A 159 8.78 -2.40 6.06
CA THR A 159 7.82 -2.71 5.01
C THR A 159 8.46 -3.61 3.99
N SER A 160 7.84 -4.75 3.71
CA SER A 160 8.14 -5.55 2.52
C SER A 160 7.53 -4.87 1.30
N LYS A 161 7.97 -3.65 0.96
CA LYS A 161 7.61 -3.03 -0.32
C LYS A 161 8.29 -3.84 -1.42
N ALA A 162 7.50 -4.63 -2.12
CA ALA A 162 7.97 -5.52 -3.19
C ALA A 162 8.41 -4.76 -4.46
N SER A 163 8.02 -3.49 -4.60
CA SER A 163 8.44 -2.64 -5.72
C SER A 163 8.84 -1.24 -5.25
N LEU A 164 9.89 -0.72 -5.87
CA LEU A 164 10.43 0.64 -5.69
C LEU A 164 9.88 1.64 -6.70
N GLY A 165 9.10 1.17 -7.68
CA GLY A 165 8.47 1.98 -8.71
C GLY A 165 7.14 1.38 -9.15
N TYR A 166 6.30 2.20 -9.78
CA TYR A 166 5.15 1.73 -10.53
C TYR A 166 4.64 2.77 -11.54
N ALA A 167 4.28 2.29 -12.73
CA ALA A 167 3.42 3.00 -13.68
C ALA A 167 1.95 2.65 -13.45
N ARG A 168 1.13 3.66 -13.13
CA ARG A 168 -0.32 3.50 -12.90
C ARG A 168 -1.09 3.85 -14.16
N PHE A 169 -1.86 2.88 -14.64
CA PHE A 169 -2.78 3.02 -15.75
C PHE A 169 -4.24 2.98 -15.26
N ARG A 170 -5.12 3.66 -15.99
CA ARG A 170 -6.57 3.60 -15.77
C ARG A 170 -7.19 2.86 -16.94
N GLU A 171 -7.79 1.71 -16.64
CA GLU A 171 -8.58 0.98 -17.64
C GLU A 171 -9.77 1.84 -18.09
N GLY A 172 -10.06 1.76 -19.39
CA GLY A 172 -11.26 2.38 -19.97
C GLY A 172 -12.57 1.74 -19.45
N PRO A 173 -13.72 2.31 -19.83
CA PRO A 173 -15.03 1.75 -19.48
C PRO A 173 -15.17 0.30 -19.96
N ILE A 174 -16.01 -0.47 -19.25
CA ILE A 174 -16.29 -1.88 -19.56
C ILE A 174 -16.79 -1.98 -21.00
N SER A 175 -15.93 -2.49 -21.87
CA SER A 175 -16.16 -2.63 -23.30
C SER A 175 -15.63 -3.97 -23.77
N ARG A 176 -15.99 -4.36 -24.99
CA ARG A 176 -15.51 -5.59 -25.61
C ARG A 176 -14.01 -5.48 -25.86
N LYS A 177 -13.21 -6.20 -25.08
CA LYS A 177 -11.76 -6.33 -25.25
C LYS A 177 -11.47 -7.33 -26.39
N THR A 178 -10.57 -6.96 -27.30
CA THR A 178 -10.18 -7.75 -28.47
C THR A 178 -8.81 -8.40 -28.27
N SER A 179 -8.39 -9.28 -29.19
CA SER A 179 -7.01 -9.84 -29.19
C SER A 179 -5.97 -8.71 -29.16
N THR A 180 -6.16 -7.68 -30.00
CA THR A 180 -5.29 -6.50 -30.07
C THR A 180 -5.12 -5.83 -28.71
N TYR A 181 -6.21 -5.61 -27.96
CA TYR A 181 -6.11 -5.04 -26.61
C TYR A 181 -5.25 -5.89 -25.67
N PHE A 182 -5.36 -7.22 -25.74
CA PHE A 182 -4.56 -8.11 -24.90
C PHE A 182 -3.11 -8.17 -25.35
N GLU A 183 -2.84 -8.12 -26.65
CA GLU A 183 -1.49 -8.01 -27.21
C GLU A 183 -0.82 -6.71 -26.76
N ASP A 184 -1.54 -5.58 -26.81
CA ASP A 184 -1.07 -4.29 -26.32
C ASP A 184 -0.78 -4.32 -24.82
N LYS A 185 -1.65 -4.96 -24.02
CA LYS A 185 -1.41 -5.16 -22.58
C LYS A 185 -0.16 -5.98 -22.31
N ILE A 186 0.05 -7.06 -23.06
CA ILE A 186 1.25 -7.89 -22.95
C ILE A 186 2.48 -7.06 -23.32
N ALA A 187 2.42 -6.26 -24.38
CA ALA A 187 3.51 -5.37 -24.78
C ALA A 187 3.86 -4.39 -23.67
N VAL A 188 2.87 -3.75 -23.03
CA VAL A 188 3.10 -2.85 -21.89
C VAL A 188 3.72 -3.59 -20.72
N LEU A 189 3.21 -4.77 -20.34
CA LEU A 189 3.77 -5.56 -19.24
C LEU A 189 5.22 -6.00 -19.51
N MET A 190 5.58 -6.29 -20.76
CA MET A 190 6.95 -6.67 -21.11
C MET A 190 7.90 -5.48 -21.30
N ALA A 191 7.37 -4.26 -21.36
CA ALA A 191 8.13 -3.07 -21.73
C ALA A 191 9.21 -2.68 -20.71
N GLY A 192 8.97 -2.93 -19.42
CA GLY A 192 9.98 -2.67 -18.37
C GLY A 192 11.25 -3.48 -18.60
N MET A 193 11.12 -4.80 -18.77
CA MET A 193 12.23 -5.69 -19.14
C MET A 193 12.90 -5.29 -20.47
N ALA A 194 12.09 -4.92 -21.47
CA ALA A 194 12.63 -4.51 -22.77
C ALA A 194 13.48 -3.23 -22.64
N ALA A 195 13.01 -2.25 -21.87
CA ALA A 195 13.74 -1.01 -21.63
C ALA A 195 15.05 -1.25 -20.89
N GLU A 196 15.04 -2.12 -19.86
CA GLU A 196 16.26 -2.50 -19.15
C GLU A 196 17.29 -3.14 -20.09
N ARG A 197 16.86 -4.11 -20.92
CA ARG A 197 17.75 -4.75 -21.90
C ARG A 197 18.34 -3.77 -22.91
N VAL A 198 17.56 -2.79 -23.37
CA VAL A 198 18.03 -1.77 -24.32
C VAL A 198 19.08 -0.85 -23.68
N VAL A 199 18.91 -0.47 -22.42
CA VAL A 199 19.79 0.51 -21.76
C VAL A 199 20.99 -0.13 -21.06
N PHE A 200 20.82 -1.31 -20.47
CA PHE A 200 21.83 -1.98 -19.63
C PHE A 200 22.38 -3.27 -20.24
N GLY A 201 21.76 -3.81 -21.29
CA GLY A 201 22.16 -5.07 -21.92
C GLY A 201 21.67 -6.33 -21.20
N ASP A 202 21.03 -6.19 -20.03
CA ASP A 202 20.39 -7.27 -19.26
C ASP A 202 19.19 -6.71 -18.47
N HIS A 203 18.45 -7.56 -17.76
CA HIS A 203 17.34 -7.15 -16.91
C HIS A 203 17.45 -7.68 -15.47
N SER A 204 16.87 -6.94 -14.53
CA SER A 204 16.88 -7.25 -13.11
C SER A 204 15.85 -8.31 -12.71
N ASN A 205 16.00 -8.84 -11.50
CA ASN A 205 15.03 -9.76 -10.90
C ASN A 205 13.72 -9.09 -10.47
N GLY A 206 13.62 -7.74 -10.50
CA GLY A 206 12.38 -7.02 -10.21
C GLY A 206 11.23 -7.38 -11.16
N ALA A 207 11.56 -7.89 -12.35
CA ALA A 207 10.62 -8.36 -13.35
C ALA A 207 10.04 -9.77 -13.08
N ALA A 208 10.59 -10.52 -12.12
CA ALA A 208 10.24 -11.93 -11.88
C ALA A 208 10.12 -12.26 -10.38
N GLY A 209 8.98 -12.80 -9.97
CA GLY A 209 8.89 -13.54 -8.69
C GLY A 209 7.99 -12.97 -7.59
N HIS A 210 7.19 -11.93 -7.85
CA HIS A 210 6.17 -11.47 -6.90
C HIS A 210 4.79 -11.33 -7.58
N GLN A 211 3.67 -11.38 -6.85
CA GLN A 211 2.31 -11.29 -7.44
C GLN A 211 2.06 -10.03 -8.30
N THR A 212 2.93 -9.04 -8.18
CA THR A 212 2.96 -7.78 -8.94
C THR A 212 3.96 -7.75 -10.09
N ALA A 213 4.82 -8.77 -10.23
CA ALA A 213 5.84 -8.87 -11.26
C ALA A 213 5.24 -9.11 -12.64
N ASP A 214 5.89 -8.58 -13.68
CA ASP A 214 5.43 -8.63 -15.07
C ASP A 214 5.15 -10.06 -15.54
N LEU A 215 6.01 -11.00 -15.16
CA LEU A 215 5.88 -12.41 -15.53
C LEU A 215 4.73 -13.13 -14.80
N ILE A 216 4.30 -12.64 -13.63
CA ILE A 216 3.21 -13.23 -12.84
C ILE A 216 1.85 -12.57 -13.16
N ARG A 217 1.85 -11.32 -13.60
CA ARG A 217 0.65 -10.63 -14.12
C ARG A 217 0.15 -11.18 -15.46
N ARG A 218 0.85 -12.16 -16.04
CA ARG A 218 0.39 -12.87 -17.24
C ARG A 218 -0.91 -13.62 -16.89
N PRO A 219 -2.05 -13.33 -17.55
CA PRO A 219 -3.25 -14.12 -17.35
C PRO A 219 -2.97 -15.56 -17.80
N ILE A 220 -3.03 -16.51 -16.88
CA ILE A 220 -3.11 -17.94 -17.20
C ILE A 220 -4.55 -18.15 -17.67
N TRP A 221 -4.75 -18.32 -18.98
CA TRP A 221 -6.07 -18.74 -19.50
C TRP A 221 -6.03 -20.22 -19.87
N PRO A 222 -7.12 -20.99 -19.66
CA PRO A 222 -7.21 -22.38 -20.11
C PRO A 222 -7.06 -22.48 -21.64
N PRO A 223 -6.71 -23.68 -22.16
CA PRO A 223 -6.46 -23.90 -23.58
C PRO A 223 -7.65 -23.56 -24.49
#